data_AF-A0A7K2TYQ4-F1
#
_entry.id   AF-A0A7K2TYQ4-F1
#
_cell.length_a   1.000
_cell.length_b   1.000
_cell.length_c   1.000
_cell.angle_alpha   90.00
_cell.angle_beta   90.00
_cell.angle_gamma   90.00
#
_symmetry.space_group_name_H-M   'P 1'
#
loop_
_entity.id
_entity.type
_entity.pdbx_description
1 polymer ?
#
loop_
_entity_poly.entity_id
_entity_poly.type
_entity_poly.pdbx_seq_one_letter_code
_entity_poly.pdbx_strand_id
1 'polypeptide(L)'
;MTRVALVVGVGARRGVPAGEVLGLVIGALGAAGLRVRDVVALATLDVRAEEAGITGAAARLGVPVLPYPAEVLARVPVPNPSRAARAAVATGSVAEAAALAGAGGSGGAGAGGSAELLVTKRKSASATCAVARGVRSIGTPASTNGAEPFTMAAMLPPTKHIDSAGPDLRHHGDAEVRGLDLTDLAVNVRTGTPPDWLRERIAASLGSLAAYPDGGPARAAVAERHGLPAERVLLTAGAAEAFVLLARAVPTRRPVVVHPQFTEPEAALRAAGHEVGRVVLRPEDGFRLDPEAVPQEADLVVIGNPTNPTSVLHPAGVLERLARPGRTLVVDEAFMDAVPGEREALCGRTDVPGLVVLRSLTKTWGLAGLRIGYVLADPSTVALLQEAQPLWPVSSPALAAAEACMEPRALVEAADAADRVAVDRAHLLAGLAEFAEVRVVEPAAGPFVLVRLERADEVRERLRSLGFAARRGDTFPGLGREWLRLAVRDRATTNRFLQALDLALQGLPRRPAG
;
A
#
# COMPACT_ATOMS: atom_id res chain seq x y z
N MET A 1 -0.63 -16.87 -17.76
CA MET A 1 -1.43 -17.80 -16.93
C MET A 1 -2.90 -17.41 -17.01
N THR A 2 -3.76 -18.27 -17.54
CA THR A 2 -5.20 -18.02 -17.67
C THR A 2 -5.83 -18.04 -16.27
N ARG A 3 -6.25 -16.87 -15.77
CA ARG A 3 -6.87 -16.75 -14.44
C ARG A 3 -8.31 -17.25 -14.55
N VAL A 4 -8.67 -18.25 -13.74
CA VAL A 4 -10.04 -18.76 -13.67
C VAL A 4 -10.93 -17.64 -13.09
N ALA A 5 -11.90 -17.17 -13.87
CA ALA A 5 -12.85 -16.15 -13.45
C ALA A 5 -14.21 -16.80 -13.16
N LEU A 6 -14.69 -16.65 -11.93
CA LEU A 6 -16.00 -17.14 -11.48
C LEU A 6 -17.01 -15.99 -11.43
N VAL A 7 -18.19 -16.20 -11.98
CA VAL A 7 -19.33 -15.30 -11.83
C VAL A 7 -20.41 -16.02 -11.04
N VAL A 8 -20.92 -15.35 -10.01
CA VAL A 8 -21.98 -15.89 -9.16
C VAL A 8 -23.28 -15.19 -9.51
N GLY A 9 -24.23 -15.93 -10.07
CA GLY A 9 -25.56 -15.41 -10.33
C GLY A 9 -26.44 -15.50 -9.08
N VAL A 10 -27.14 -14.43 -8.75
CA VAL A 10 -27.94 -14.30 -7.52
C VAL A 10 -29.37 -13.87 -7.85
N GLY A 11 -30.35 -14.59 -7.33
CA GLY A 11 -31.75 -14.18 -7.34
C GLY A 11 -32.26 -14.02 -5.91
N ALA A 12 -32.87 -12.89 -5.57
CA ALA A 12 -33.31 -12.58 -4.21
C ALA A 12 -34.71 -11.98 -4.13
N ARG A 13 -35.37 -12.18 -2.99
CA ARG A 13 -36.57 -11.42 -2.58
C ARG A 13 -36.15 -10.03 -2.07
N ARG A 14 -37.08 -9.07 -2.15
CA ARG A 14 -36.88 -7.72 -1.61
C ARG A 14 -36.68 -7.80 -0.09
N GLY A 15 -35.71 -7.06 0.44
CA GLY A 15 -35.37 -7.02 1.86
C GLY A 15 -34.49 -8.17 2.33
N VAL A 16 -33.88 -8.96 1.44
CA VAL A 16 -32.97 -10.04 1.87
C VAL A 16 -31.74 -9.44 2.59
N PRO A 17 -31.33 -9.98 3.75
CA PRO A 17 -30.11 -9.52 4.41
C PRO A 17 -28.86 -9.87 3.59
N ALA A 18 -27.90 -8.94 3.56
CA ALA A 18 -26.63 -9.17 2.86
C ALA A 18 -25.83 -10.38 3.43
N GLY A 19 -25.94 -10.62 4.74
CA GLY A 19 -25.34 -11.80 5.38
C GLY A 19 -25.91 -13.13 4.89
N GLU A 20 -27.21 -13.18 4.55
CA GLU A 20 -27.85 -14.37 4.01
C GLU A 20 -27.35 -14.65 2.58
N VAL A 21 -27.29 -13.61 1.73
CA VAL A 21 -26.75 -13.73 0.37
C VAL A 21 -25.28 -14.16 0.41
N LEU A 22 -24.46 -13.50 1.24
CA LEU A 22 -23.04 -13.80 1.37
C LEU A 22 -22.80 -15.23 1.88
N GLY A 23 -23.54 -15.64 2.93
CA GLY A 23 -23.45 -17.01 3.47
C GLY A 23 -23.83 -18.07 2.43
N LEU A 24 -24.89 -17.81 1.65
CA LEU A 24 -25.30 -18.69 0.57
C LEU A 24 -24.23 -18.82 -0.53
N VAL A 25 -23.58 -17.71 -0.91
CA VAL A 25 -22.51 -17.70 -1.91
C VAL A 25 -21.26 -18.44 -1.40
N ILE A 26 -20.79 -18.12 -0.19
CA ILE A 26 -19.60 -18.76 0.40
C ILE A 26 -19.84 -20.26 0.57
N GLY A 27 -21.03 -20.65 1.06
CA GLY A 27 -21.39 -22.06 1.21
C GLY A 27 -21.43 -22.81 -0.12
N ALA A 28 -21.97 -22.18 -1.18
CA ALA A 28 -22.00 -22.76 -2.52
C ALA A 28 -20.59 -22.96 -3.11
N LEU A 29 -19.69 -22.00 -2.91
CA LEU A 29 -18.28 -22.09 -3.36
C LEU A 29 -17.52 -23.15 -2.56
N GLY A 30 -17.65 -23.15 -1.23
CA GLY A 30 -16.97 -24.09 -0.35
C GLY A 30 -17.35 -25.54 -0.64
N ALA A 31 -18.65 -25.83 -0.83
CA ALA A 31 -19.13 -27.16 -1.18
C ALA A 31 -18.63 -27.67 -2.54
N ALA A 32 -18.21 -26.76 -3.43
CA ALA A 32 -17.66 -27.07 -4.75
C ALA A 32 -16.11 -27.00 -4.81
N GLY A 33 -15.43 -26.76 -3.67
CA GLY A 33 -13.98 -26.59 -3.64
C GLY A 33 -13.47 -25.33 -4.36
N LEU A 34 -14.34 -24.35 -4.59
CA LEU A 34 -14.03 -23.11 -5.29
C LEU A 34 -13.61 -22.03 -4.30
N ARG A 35 -12.67 -21.17 -4.70
CA ARG A 35 -12.14 -20.12 -3.81
C ARG A 35 -12.87 -18.81 -4.03
N VAL A 36 -13.24 -18.14 -2.94
CA VAL A 36 -13.92 -16.83 -2.98
C VAL A 36 -13.14 -15.79 -3.79
N ARG A 37 -11.81 -15.79 -3.71
CA ARG A 37 -10.93 -14.88 -4.48
C ARG A 37 -10.99 -15.04 -6.00
N ASP A 38 -11.54 -16.14 -6.49
CA ASP A 38 -11.68 -16.38 -7.94
C ASP A 38 -13.03 -15.81 -8.45
N VAL A 39 -13.91 -15.32 -7.56
CA VAL A 39 -15.13 -14.59 -7.92
C VAL A 39 -14.79 -13.19 -8.41
N VAL A 40 -15.29 -12.84 -9.58
CA VAL A 40 -15.03 -11.53 -10.22
C VAL A 40 -16.27 -10.64 -10.32
N ALA A 41 -17.47 -11.19 -10.10
CA ALA A 41 -18.73 -10.44 -10.13
C ALA A 41 -19.88 -11.22 -9.47
N LEU A 42 -20.87 -10.48 -8.95
CA LEU A 42 -22.22 -10.99 -8.73
C LEU A 42 -23.11 -10.57 -9.90
N ALA A 43 -23.80 -11.51 -10.55
CA ALA A 43 -24.73 -11.21 -11.64
C ALA A 43 -26.17 -11.37 -11.17
N THR A 44 -27.08 -10.48 -11.57
CA THR A 44 -28.49 -10.56 -11.19
C THR A 44 -29.41 -9.94 -12.24
N LEU A 45 -30.72 -10.02 -12.00
CA LEU A 45 -31.73 -9.31 -12.78
C LEU A 45 -31.59 -7.80 -12.52
N ASP A 46 -31.63 -6.98 -13.56
CA ASP A 46 -31.49 -5.52 -13.51
C ASP A 46 -32.37 -4.85 -12.43
N VAL A 47 -33.66 -5.20 -12.33
CA VAL A 47 -34.59 -4.68 -11.31
C VAL A 47 -34.28 -5.14 -9.88
N ARG A 48 -33.21 -5.91 -9.68
CA ARG A 48 -32.67 -6.35 -8.39
C ARG A 48 -31.20 -5.97 -8.20
N ALA A 49 -30.58 -5.27 -9.14
CA ALA A 49 -29.17 -4.91 -9.08
C ALA A 49 -28.86 -3.98 -7.88
N GLU A 50 -29.82 -3.16 -7.47
CA GLU A 50 -29.71 -2.26 -6.32
C GLU A 50 -30.26 -2.84 -5.01
N GLU A 51 -30.69 -4.11 -4.99
CA GLU A 51 -31.20 -4.74 -3.78
C GLU A 51 -30.11 -4.76 -2.69
N ALA A 52 -30.39 -4.17 -1.52
CA ALA A 52 -29.40 -3.93 -0.46
C ALA A 52 -28.66 -5.20 -0.01
N GLY A 53 -29.32 -6.36 -0.06
CA GLY A 53 -28.69 -7.63 0.23
C GLY A 53 -27.67 -8.07 -0.82
N ILE A 54 -27.93 -7.82 -2.11
CA ILE A 54 -27.04 -8.17 -3.21
C ILE A 54 -25.87 -7.19 -3.26
N THR A 55 -26.13 -5.89 -3.22
CA THR A 55 -25.07 -4.86 -3.23
C THR A 55 -24.19 -4.96 -1.98
N GLY A 56 -24.79 -5.20 -0.82
CA GLY A 56 -24.06 -5.43 0.43
C GLY A 56 -23.22 -6.72 0.45
N ALA A 57 -23.64 -7.77 -0.25
CA ALA A 57 -22.83 -8.98 -0.42
C ALA A 57 -21.69 -8.76 -1.43
N ALA A 58 -21.95 -8.08 -2.53
CA ALA A 58 -20.97 -7.71 -3.54
C ALA A 58 -19.85 -6.82 -2.95
N ALA A 59 -20.22 -5.84 -2.14
CA ALA A 59 -19.28 -4.95 -1.44
C ALA A 59 -18.36 -5.73 -0.49
N ARG A 60 -18.89 -6.69 0.27
CA ARG A 60 -18.10 -7.56 1.16
C ARG A 60 -17.18 -8.52 0.41
N LEU A 61 -17.55 -8.91 -0.81
CA LEU A 61 -16.72 -9.72 -1.71
C LEU A 61 -15.70 -8.88 -2.51
N GLY A 62 -15.84 -7.56 -2.54
CA GLY A 62 -15.00 -6.66 -3.32
C GLY A 62 -15.20 -6.80 -4.84
N VAL A 63 -16.41 -7.17 -5.28
CA VAL A 63 -16.73 -7.41 -6.70
C VAL A 63 -17.92 -6.56 -7.15
N PRO A 64 -18.01 -6.19 -8.45
CA PRO A 64 -19.16 -5.46 -8.98
C PRO A 64 -20.42 -6.32 -9.04
N VAL A 65 -21.58 -5.66 -9.09
CA VAL A 65 -22.86 -6.26 -9.48
C VAL A 65 -23.07 -6.04 -10.97
N LEU A 66 -23.36 -7.11 -11.71
CA LEU A 66 -23.66 -7.09 -13.15
C LEU A 66 -25.18 -7.25 -13.35
N PRO A 67 -25.89 -6.19 -13.75
CA PRO A 67 -27.31 -6.27 -14.06
C PRO A 67 -27.54 -6.91 -15.44
N TYR A 68 -28.58 -7.74 -15.54
CA TYR A 68 -29.04 -8.31 -16.81
C TYR A 68 -30.56 -8.13 -16.97
N PRO A 69 -31.04 -7.65 -18.13
CA PRO A 69 -32.46 -7.61 -18.44
C PRO A 69 -33.10 -9.01 -18.45
N ALA A 70 -34.38 -9.10 -18.07
CA ALA A 70 -35.14 -10.34 -18.04
C ALA A 70 -35.11 -11.10 -19.39
N GLU A 71 -35.20 -10.37 -20.49
CA GLU A 71 -35.16 -10.89 -21.87
C GLU A 71 -33.82 -11.53 -22.25
N VAL A 72 -32.70 -11.01 -21.71
CA VAL A 72 -31.38 -11.60 -21.90
C VAL A 72 -31.30 -12.91 -21.11
N LEU A 73 -31.73 -12.89 -19.85
CA LEU A 73 -31.73 -14.07 -18.99
C LEU A 73 -32.70 -15.16 -19.47
N ALA A 74 -33.79 -14.80 -20.14
CA ALA A 74 -34.76 -15.75 -20.70
C ALA A 74 -34.18 -16.57 -21.87
N ARG A 75 -33.20 -16.02 -22.59
CA ARG A 75 -32.52 -16.68 -23.73
C ARG A 75 -31.39 -17.61 -23.31
N VAL A 76 -30.95 -17.56 -22.05
CA VAL A 76 -29.88 -18.41 -21.54
C VAL A 76 -30.45 -19.80 -21.23
N PRO A 77 -29.97 -20.88 -21.87
CA PRO A 77 -30.36 -22.23 -21.53
C PRO A 77 -29.90 -22.54 -20.10
N VAL A 78 -30.83 -22.96 -19.24
CA VAL A 78 -30.52 -23.31 -17.85
C VAL A 78 -30.95 -24.75 -17.57
N PRO A 79 -30.15 -25.51 -16.80
CA PRO A 79 -30.43 -26.92 -16.53
C PRO A 79 -31.67 -27.12 -15.64
N ASN A 80 -32.02 -26.14 -14.78
CA ASN A 80 -33.08 -26.29 -13.78
C ASN A 80 -34.10 -25.13 -13.79
N PRO A 81 -34.98 -25.05 -14.80
CA PRO A 81 -35.96 -23.98 -14.90
C PRO A 81 -36.93 -23.96 -13.69
N SER A 82 -37.32 -22.75 -13.28
CA SER A 82 -38.20 -22.43 -12.16
C SER A 82 -39.52 -21.88 -12.67
N ARG A 83 -40.64 -22.56 -12.36
CA ARG A 83 -41.99 -22.06 -12.68
C ARG A 83 -42.26 -20.69 -12.03
N ALA A 84 -41.77 -20.49 -10.81
CA ALA A 84 -41.92 -19.21 -10.10
C ALA A 84 -41.13 -18.07 -10.76
N ALA A 85 -39.94 -18.34 -11.29
CA ALA A 85 -39.15 -17.33 -12.01
C ALA A 85 -39.80 -16.98 -13.37
N ARG A 86 -40.34 -17.98 -14.08
CA ARG A 86 -41.09 -17.75 -15.32
C ARG A 86 -42.34 -16.89 -15.09
N ALA A 87 -43.07 -17.16 -14.01
CA ALA A 87 -44.27 -16.40 -13.66
C ALA A 87 -43.96 -14.96 -13.20
N ALA A 88 -42.85 -14.74 -12.48
CA ALA A 88 -42.54 -13.44 -11.89
C ALA A 88 -41.77 -12.50 -12.82
N VAL A 89 -40.86 -13.03 -13.64
CA VAL A 89 -39.87 -12.23 -14.40
C VAL A 89 -39.53 -12.87 -15.76
N ALA A 90 -40.38 -13.76 -16.28
CA ALA A 90 -40.26 -14.38 -17.61
C ALA A 90 -38.93 -15.11 -17.92
N THR A 91 -38.11 -15.44 -16.92
CA THR A 91 -36.87 -16.22 -17.09
C THR A 91 -36.98 -17.65 -16.53
N GLY A 92 -36.24 -18.59 -17.12
CA GLY A 92 -36.09 -19.94 -16.60
C GLY A 92 -35.45 -19.98 -15.21
N SER A 93 -34.47 -19.15 -14.89
CA SER A 93 -33.80 -19.16 -13.58
C SER A 93 -32.93 -17.92 -13.44
N VAL A 94 -33.21 -17.02 -12.49
CA VAL A 94 -32.40 -15.79 -12.33
C VAL A 94 -30.95 -16.13 -11.98
N ALA A 95 -30.73 -17.00 -10.99
CA ALA A 95 -29.39 -17.34 -10.52
C ALA A 95 -28.55 -18.05 -11.60
N GLU A 96 -29.07 -19.09 -12.25
CA GLU A 96 -28.28 -19.85 -13.23
C GLU A 96 -28.10 -19.07 -14.54
N ALA A 97 -29.14 -18.38 -15.02
CA ALA A 97 -29.04 -17.60 -16.24
C ALA A 97 -28.07 -16.43 -16.07
N ALA A 98 -28.12 -15.72 -14.93
CA ALA A 98 -27.24 -14.58 -14.68
C ALA A 98 -25.78 -15.03 -14.48
N ALA A 99 -25.54 -16.16 -13.82
CA ALA A 99 -24.19 -16.73 -13.70
C ALA A 99 -23.58 -17.00 -15.08
N LEU A 100 -24.31 -17.70 -15.95
CA LEU A 100 -23.88 -18.06 -17.30
C LEU A 100 -23.71 -16.83 -18.20
N ALA A 101 -24.66 -15.88 -18.18
CA ALA A 101 -24.58 -14.63 -18.93
C ALA A 101 -23.34 -13.82 -18.54
N GLY A 102 -23.07 -13.68 -17.24
CA GLY A 102 -21.90 -12.95 -16.75
C GLY A 102 -20.57 -13.64 -17.03
N ALA A 103 -20.56 -14.97 -17.11
CA ALA A 103 -19.42 -15.77 -17.51
C ALA A 103 -19.17 -15.78 -19.05
N GLY A 104 -19.99 -15.10 -19.85
CA GLY A 104 -19.81 -14.98 -21.30
C GLY A 104 -20.64 -15.96 -22.14
N GLY A 105 -21.64 -16.62 -21.56
CA GLY A 105 -22.59 -17.45 -22.31
C GLY A 105 -23.59 -16.58 -23.07
N SER A 106 -23.28 -16.23 -24.32
CA SER A 106 -24.23 -15.56 -25.21
C SER A 106 -25.17 -16.59 -25.86
N GLY A 107 -26.48 -16.44 -25.64
CA GLY A 107 -27.53 -17.08 -26.44
C GLY A 107 -27.72 -16.42 -27.81
N GLY A 108 -26.64 -16.16 -28.55
CA GLY A 108 -26.68 -15.51 -29.86
C GLY A 108 -25.29 -15.28 -30.45
N ALA A 109 -25.12 -15.60 -31.74
CA ALA A 109 -23.86 -15.75 -32.46
C ALA A 109 -22.89 -14.55 -32.35
N GLY A 110 -21.68 -14.80 -31.85
CA GLY A 110 -20.54 -13.88 -31.90
C GLY A 110 -19.68 -13.94 -30.62
N ALA A 111 -18.41 -14.36 -30.77
CA ALA A 111 -17.34 -14.43 -29.76
C ALA A 111 -17.34 -15.62 -28.76
N GLY A 112 -17.06 -16.82 -29.29
CA GLY A 112 -16.22 -17.92 -28.77
C GLY A 112 -15.70 -18.01 -27.32
N GLY A 113 -16.54 -17.88 -26.29
CA GLY A 113 -16.21 -18.30 -24.92
C GLY A 113 -17.26 -19.24 -24.34
N SER A 114 -16.95 -20.51 -24.08
CA SER A 114 -17.89 -21.45 -23.45
C SER A 114 -17.97 -21.19 -21.94
N ALA A 115 -19.03 -20.52 -21.49
CA ALA A 115 -19.35 -20.44 -20.07
C ALA A 115 -19.77 -21.82 -19.53
N GLU A 116 -19.18 -22.24 -18.41
CA GLU A 116 -19.47 -23.53 -17.77
C GLU A 116 -20.16 -23.31 -16.42
N LEU A 117 -21.31 -23.94 -16.18
CA LEU A 117 -21.97 -23.89 -14.88
C LEU A 117 -21.33 -24.90 -13.92
N LEU A 118 -20.64 -24.42 -12.89
CA LEU A 118 -19.95 -25.25 -11.90
C LEU A 118 -20.84 -25.62 -10.71
N VAL A 119 -21.76 -24.73 -10.33
CA VAL A 119 -22.68 -24.93 -9.22
C VAL A 119 -24.08 -24.58 -9.68
N THR A 120 -24.96 -25.58 -9.72
CA THR A 120 -26.39 -25.41 -9.98
C THR A 120 -27.06 -24.66 -8.84
N LYS A 121 -28.27 -24.13 -9.09
CA LYS A 121 -29.04 -23.34 -8.13
C LYS A 121 -29.07 -23.92 -6.70
N ARG A 122 -28.47 -23.20 -5.77
CA ARG A 122 -28.63 -23.36 -4.31
C ARG A 122 -29.64 -22.32 -3.81
N LYS A 123 -30.34 -22.65 -2.72
CA LYS A 123 -31.39 -21.78 -2.14
C LYS A 123 -31.15 -21.56 -0.65
N SER A 124 -31.45 -20.36 -0.18
CA SER A 124 -31.71 -20.02 1.23
C SER A 124 -33.20 -19.76 1.42
N ALA A 125 -33.59 -19.13 2.54
CA ALA A 125 -34.98 -18.75 2.80
C ALA A 125 -35.49 -17.70 1.78
N SER A 126 -34.63 -16.74 1.42
CA SER A 126 -35.00 -15.57 0.63
C SER A 126 -34.11 -15.30 -0.58
N ALA A 127 -33.09 -16.12 -0.83
CA ALA A 127 -32.19 -15.98 -1.97
C ALA A 127 -31.87 -17.32 -2.65
N THR A 128 -31.33 -17.22 -3.86
CA THR A 128 -30.80 -18.31 -4.67
C THR A 128 -29.48 -17.89 -5.28
N CYS A 129 -28.53 -18.81 -5.40
CA CYS A 129 -27.28 -18.55 -6.12
C CYS A 129 -26.87 -19.72 -7.01
N ALA A 130 -26.07 -19.42 -8.03
CA ALA A 130 -25.41 -20.39 -8.91
C ALA A 130 -24.04 -19.85 -9.32
N VAL A 131 -23.10 -20.72 -9.70
CA VAL A 131 -21.72 -20.32 -10.01
C VAL A 131 -21.34 -20.81 -11.40
N ALA A 132 -20.84 -19.92 -12.25
CA ALA A 132 -20.33 -20.25 -13.57
C ALA A 132 -18.88 -19.78 -13.72
N ARG A 133 -18.15 -20.44 -14.62
CA ARG A 133 -16.78 -20.10 -15.02
C ARG A 133 -16.77 -19.58 -16.45
N GLY A 134 -16.05 -18.49 -16.66
CA GLY A 134 -15.85 -17.87 -17.98
C GLY A 134 -14.37 -17.64 -18.29
N VAL A 135 -14.04 -17.59 -19.58
CA VAL A 135 -12.72 -17.14 -20.06
C VAL A 135 -12.85 -15.67 -20.48
N ARG A 136 -12.26 -14.73 -19.73
CA ARG A 136 -12.18 -13.32 -20.16
C ARG A 136 -10.77 -12.97 -20.62
N SER A 137 -10.66 -12.46 -21.84
CA SER A 137 -9.60 -11.53 -22.23
C SER A 137 -9.96 -10.16 -21.65
N ILE A 138 -9.00 -9.48 -21.01
CA ILE A 138 -9.23 -8.17 -20.41
C ILE A 138 -9.23 -7.12 -21.54
N GLY A 139 -10.43 -6.71 -21.96
CA GLY A 139 -10.67 -5.56 -22.82
C GLY A 139 -11.68 -4.62 -22.16
N THR A 140 -11.33 -3.35 -22.07
CA THR A 140 -12.11 -2.23 -21.50
C THR A 140 -13.47 -2.11 -22.20
N PRO A 141 -14.59 -1.84 -21.49
CA PRO A 141 -15.89 -1.74 -22.13
C PRO A 141 -16.00 -0.45 -22.97
N ALA A 142 -16.53 -0.60 -24.18
CA ALA A 142 -16.85 0.47 -25.12
C ALA A 142 -17.95 1.38 -24.55
N SER A 143 -17.69 2.68 -24.50
CA SER A 143 -18.70 3.72 -24.34
C SER A 143 -19.20 4.13 -25.71
N THR A 144 -20.50 3.96 -25.96
CA THR A 144 -21.19 4.55 -27.10
C THR A 144 -21.68 5.95 -26.71
N ASN A 145 -21.02 7.00 -27.19
CA ASN A 145 -21.66 8.14 -27.89
C ASN A 145 -20.66 9.32 -28.05
N GLY A 146 -20.28 9.53 -29.32
CA GLY A 146 -20.12 10.82 -30.01
C GLY A 146 -19.49 12.01 -29.28
N ALA A 147 -18.16 12.10 -29.30
CA ALA A 147 -17.38 13.29 -29.66
C ALA A 147 -15.90 12.86 -29.67
N GLU A 148 -15.19 13.08 -30.78
CA GLU A 148 -13.75 12.77 -30.90
C GLU A 148 -12.92 13.55 -29.88
N PRO A 149 -11.92 12.92 -29.23
CA PRO A 149 -10.66 13.64 -29.06
C PRO A 149 -9.40 12.78 -29.23
N PHE A 150 -8.45 13.34 -29.98
CA PHE A 150 -6.98 13.20 -29.91
C PHE A 150 -6.39 11.91 -29.30
N THR A 151 -5.73 11.13 -30.16
CA THR A 151 -4.97 9.93 -29.81
C THR A 151 -3.68 10.27 -29.02
N MET A 152 -3.59 9.85 -27.77
CA MET A 152 -2.33 9.74 -27.00
C MET A 152 -1.50 8.53 -27.48
N ALA A 153 -1.02 8.57 -28.72
CA ALA A 153 -0.13 7.54 -29.28
C ALA A 153 1.34 7.97 -29.34
N ALA A 154 1.73 9.01 -28.61
CA ALA A 154 3.12 9.37 -28.40
C ALA A 154 3.41 9.47 -26.90
N MET A 155 4.55 8.93 -26.47
CA MET A 155 5.13 8.96 -25.11
C MET A 155 4.94 7.74 -24.19
N LEU A 156 5.04 6.52 -24.73
CA LEU A 156 5.52 5.39 -23.92
C LEU A 156 6.80 4.82 -24.54
N PRO A 157 7.98 4.98 -23.91
CA PRO A 157 9.17 4.26 -24.35
C PRO A 157 8.99 2.75 -24.07
N PRO A 158 9.64 1.88 -24.85
CA PRO A 158 9.42 0.43 -24.77
C PRO A 158 9.93 -0.11 -23.43
N THR A 159 9.03 -0.62 -22.59
CA THR A 159 9.38 -1.41 -21.41
C THR A 159 9.91 -2.77 -21.86
N LYS A 160 11.23 -2.92 -21.93
CA LYS A 160 11.85 -4.24 -21.86
C LYS A 160 11.49 -4.85 -20.50
N HIS A 161 10.73 -5.93 -20.51
CA HIS A 161 10.64 -6.83 -19.36
C HIS A 161 12.05 -7.38 -19.08
N ILE A 162 12.69 -6.87 -18.04
CA ILE A 162 13.85 -7.52 -17.43
C ILE A 162 13.26 -8.46 -16.38
N ASP A 163 13.25 -9.76 -16.67
CA ASP A 163 13.17 -10.78 -15.64
C ASP A 163 14.42 -10.65 -14.76
N SER A 164 14.31 -10.00 -13.61
CA SER A 164 15.40 -9.93 -12.65
C SER A 164 15.13 -10.90 -11.50
N ALA A 165 16.03 -11.86 -11.29
CA ALA A 165 16.04 -12.81 -10.17
C ALA A 165 16.33 -12.14 -8.80
N GLY A 166 15.67 -11.01 -8.51
CA GLY A 166 15.87 -10.17 -7.32
C GLY A 166 14.58 -9.93 -6.52
N PRO A 167 14.69 -9.31 -5.33
CA PRO A 167 13.53 -9.00 -4.48
C PRO A 167 12.52 -8.09 -5.20
N ASP A 168 11.23 -8.33 -4.95
CA ASP A 168 10.14 -7.52 -5.52
C ASP A 168 10.11 -6.12 -4.89
N LEU A 169 10.71 -5.16 -5.59
CA LEU A 169 10.80 -3.78 -5.16
C LEU A 169 9.43 -3.06 -5.07
N ARG A 170 8.37 -3.61 -5.69
CA ARG A 170 7.03 -3.00 -5.70
C ARG A 170 6.13 -3.51 -4.57
N HIS A 171 6.58 -4.48 -3.77
CA HIS A 171 5.82 -4.94 -2.62
C HIS A 171 5.88 -3.90 -1.50
N HIS A 172 4.74 -3.44 -1.00
CA HIS A 172 4.64 -2.49 0.11
C HIS A 172 3.74 -3.02 1.23
N GLY A 173 3.88 -2.46 2.44
CA GLY A 173 3.28 -3.03 3.66
C GLY A 173 1.74 -3.08 3.64
N ASP A 174 1.10 -2.16 2.91
CA ASP A 174 -0.36 -2.12 2.75
C ASP A 174 -0.90 -3.36 2.05
N ALA A 175 -0.09 -4.05 1.24
CA ALA A 175 -0.47 -5.33 0.62
C ALA A 175 -0.75 -6.42 1.66
N GLU A 176 -0.17 -6.34 2.86
CA GLU A 176 -0.39 -7.32 3.93
C GLU A 176 -1.77 -7.19 4.58
N VAL A 177 -2.44 -6.03 4.48
CA VAL A 177 -3.65 -5.70 5.25
C VAL A 177 -4.91 -5.69 4.38
N ARG A 178 -4.79 -5.82 3.05
CA ARG A 178 -5.95 -5.78 2.13
C ARG A 178 -6.94 -6.92 2.40
N GLY A 179 -8.17 -6.54 2.74
CA GLY A 179 -9.34 -7.44 2.76
C GLY A 179 -9.55 -8.27 4.01
N LEU A 180 -8.84 -7.99 5.12
CA LEU A 180 -9.04 -8.67 6.41
C LEU A 180 -9.02 -7.66 7.57
N ASP A 181 -9.79 -7.93 8.63
CA ASP A 181 -9.79 -7.16 9.88
C ASP A 181 -8.63 -7.61 10.78
N LEU A 182 -7.41 -7.28 10.37
CA LEU A 182 -6.18 -7.61 11.09
C LEU A 182 -5.67 -6.40 11.87
N THR A 183 -5.09 -6.67 13.05
CA THR A 183 -4.23 -5.70 13.71
C THR A 183 -2.99 -5.47 12.85
N ASP A 184 -2.87 -4.27 12.29
CA ASP A 184 -1.81 -3.91 11.37
C ASP A 184 -0.50 -3.57 12.10
N LEU A 185 0.49 -4.47 12.00
CA LEU A 185 1.89 -4.23 12.34
C LEU A 185 2.78 -4.17 11.08
N ALA A 186 2.18 -4.20 9.89
CA ALA A 186 2.86 -4.22 8.59
C ALA A 186 3.01 -2.82 7.97
N VAL A 187 2.27 -1.83 8.46
CA VAL A 187 2.37 -0.42 8.03
C VAL A 187 2.71 0.49 9.21
N ASN A 188 3.70 1.36 9.04
CA ASN A 188 4.19 2.26 10.09
C ASN A 188 3.42 3.58 10.16
N VAL A 189 2.09 3.56 10.03
CA VAL A 189 1.23 4.73 10.27
C VAL A 189 0.84 4.76 11.75
N ARG A 190 0.83 5.95 12.35
CA ARG A 190 0.44 6.15 13.77
C ARG A 190 -1.05 5.81 13.93
N THR A 191 -1.40 5.03 14.94
CA THR A 191 -2.81 4.73 15.26
C THR A 191 -3.52 5.97 15.82
N GLY A 192 -4.86 6.01 15.75
CA GLY A 192 -5.65 7.14 16.25
C GLY A 192 -5.45 8.45 15.48
N THR A 193 -4.92 8.38 14.25
CA THR A 193 -4.70 9.55 13.38
C THR A 193 -5.55 9.51 12.12
N PRO A 194 -5.74 10.67 11.43
CA PRO A 194 -5.38 12.03 11.84
C PRO A 194 -6.10 12.49 13.13
N PRO A 195 -5.59 13.47 13.90
CA PRO A 195 -6.35 14.06 15.00
C PRO A 195 -7.54 14.88 14.49
N ASP A 196 -8.56 15.11 15.33
CA ASP A 196 -9.81 15.79 14.93
C ASP A 196 -9.55 17.20 14.38
N TRP A 197 -8.71 17.99 15.05
CA TRP A 197 -8.38 19.34 14.60
C TRP A 197 -7.77 19.34 13.18
N LEU A 198 -7.01 18.30 12.81
CA LEU A 198 -6.41 18.18 11.49
C LEU A 198 -7.45 17.73 10.45
N ARG A 199 -8.35 16.81 10.83
CA ARG A 199 -9.51 16.43 10.00
C ARG A 199 -10.37 17.64 9.66
N GLU A 200 -10.66 18.48 10.64
CA GLU A 200 -11.45 19.70 10.46
C GLU A 200 -10.76 20.69 9.52
N ARG A 201 -9.44 20.90 9.67
CA ARG A 201 -8.67 21.77 8.77
C ARG A 201 -8.65 21.26 7.33
N ILE A 202 -8.49 19.95 7.15
CA ILE A 202 -8.57 19.31 5.83
C ILE A 202 -9.98 19.46 5.26
N ALA A 203 -11.03 19.21 6.05
CA ALA A 203 -12.42 19.34 5.61
C ALA A 203 -12.79 20.77 5.21
N ALA A 204 -12.30 21.78 5.95
CA ALA A 204 -12.51 23.19 5.63
C ALA A 204 -11.94 23.58 4.25
N SER A 205 -10.84 22.96 3.82
CA SER A 205 -10.25 23.21 2.49
C SER A 205 -11.13 22.71 1.33
N LEU A 206 -12.13 21.85 1.59
CA LEU A 206 -13.00 21.31 0.55
C LEU A 206 -13.89 22.39 -0.09
N GLY A 207 -14.11 23.52 0.60
CA GLY A 207 -14.86 24.66 0.08
C GLY A 207 -14.15 25.40 -1.07
N SER A 208 -12.83 25.25 -1.23
CA SER A 208 -12.04 25.96 -2.25
C SER A 208 -11.59 25.08 -3.43
N LEU A 209 -12.09 23.84 -3.54
CA LEU A 209 -11.63 22.86 -4.55
C LEU A 209 -11.84 23.29 -6.01
N ALA A 210 -12.73 24.25 -6.28
CA ALA A 210 -12.93 24.77 -7.64
C ALA A 210 -11.75 25.60 -8.14
N ALA A 211 -10.91 26.14 -7.25
CA ALA A 211 -9.72 26.90 -7.59
C ALA A 211 -8.49 26.00 -7.69
N TYR A 212 -7.54 26.36 -8.57
CA TYR A 212 -6.24 25.73 -8.59
C TYR A 212 -5.50 25.97 -7.26
N PRO A 213 -4.74 24.98 -6.77
CA PRO A 213 -4.05 25.09 -5.48
C PRO A 213 -2.92 26.13 -5.52
N ASP A 214 -2.83 26.93 -4.46
CA ASP A 214 -1.68 27.80 -4.18
C ASP A 214 -0.82 27.20 -3.07
N GLY A 215 0.38 26.75 -3.42
CA GLY A 215 1.33 26.14 -2.49
C GLY A 215 2.17 27.14 -1.68
N GLY A 216 2.08 28.44 -1.96
CA GLY A 216 2.89 29.48 -1.34
C GLY A 216 2.87 29.46 0.20
N PRO A 217 1.69 29.54 0.84
CA PRO A 217 1.57 29.51 2.31
C PRO A 217 2.15 28.25 2.95
N ALA A 218 1.80 27.06 2.43
CA ALA A 218 2.31 25.80 2.94
C ALA A 218 3.83 25.68 2.77
N ARG A 219 4.39 26.17 1.65
CA ARG A 219 5.84 26.21 1.42
C ARG A 219 6.53 27.12 2.44
N ALA A 220 5.96 28.29 2.72
CA ALA A 220 6.48 29.22 3.71
C ALA A 220 6.46 28.61 5.13
N ALA A 221 5.37 27.94 5.51
CA ALA A 221 5.25 27.29 6.82
C ALA A 221 6.30 26.16 7.01
N VAL A 222 6.54 25.36 5.97
CA VAL A 222 7.61 24.34 6.00
C VAL A 222 8.99 25.00 6.11
N ALA A 223 9.22 26.08 5.37
CA ALA A 223 10.48 26.80 5.41
C ALA A 223 10.76 27.39 6.81
N GLU A 224 9.75 28.01 7.42
CA GLU A 224 9.80 28.55 8.77
C GLU A 224 10.12 27.47 9.82
N ARG A 225 9.45 26.31 9.78
CA ARG A 225 9.74 25.19 10.70
C ARG A 225 11.22 24.83 10.71
N HIS A 226 11.85 24.81 9.54
CA HIS A 226 13.23 24.33 9.38
C HIS A 226 14.27 25.46 9.39
N GLY A 227 13.86 26.72 9.60
CA GLY A 227 14.76 27.87 9.57
C GLY A 227 15.42 28.09 8.20
N LEU A 228 14.71 27.73 7.11
CA LEU A 228 15.22 27.82 5.74
C LEU A 228 14.47 28.90 4.94
N PRO A 229 15.10 29.49 3.90
CA PRO A 229 14.37 30.27 2.90
C PRO A 229 13.45 29.36 2.06
N ALA A 230 12.31 29.89 1.63
CA ALA A 230 11.25 29.12 0.95
C ALA A 230 11.70 28.50 -0.40
N GLU A 231 12.71 29.06 -1.05
CA GLU A 231 13.34 28.52 -2.27
C GLU A 231 14.09 27.20 -2.05
N ARG A 232 14.38 26.83 -0.80
CA ARG A 232 14.95 25.53 -0.43
C ARG A 232 13.89 24.45 -0.18
N VAL A 233 12.62 24.76 -0.39
CA VAL A 233 11.50 23.86 -0.11
C VAL A 233 10.73 23.52 -1.38
N LEU A 234 10.54 22.22 -1.62
CA LEU A 234 9.61 21.71 -2.62
C LEU A 234 8.55 20.83 -1.98
N LEU A 235 7.28 21.19 -2.13
CA LEU A 235 6.16 20.35 -1.70
C LEU A 235 5.92 19.24 -2.73
N THR A 236 5.60 18.03 -2.25
CA THR A 236 5.41 16.84 -3.09
C THR A 236 4.18 16.06 -2.69
N ALA A 237 3.61 15.30 -3.63
CA ALA A 237 2.50 14.35 -3.45
C ALA A 237 2.94 13.09 -2.67
N GLY A 238 3.51 13.32 -1.49
CA GLY A 238 4.25 12.34 -0.69
C GLY A 238 5.69 12.18 -1.14
N ALA A 239 6.53 11.66 -0.23
CA ALA A 239 7.96 11.41 -0.50
C ALA A 239 8.22 10.48 -1.71
N ALA A 240 7.24 9.66 -2.11
CA ALA A 240 7.34 8.82 -3.31
C ALA A 240 7.49 9.67 -4.59
N GLU A 241 6.78 10.80 -4.70
CA GLU A 241 6.97 11.70 -5.84
C GLU A 241 8.39 12.27 -5.85
N ALA A 242 8.92 12.63 -4.68
CA ALA A 242 10.29 13.15 -4.57
C ALA A 242 11.34 12.18 -5.15
N PHE A 243 11.22 10.87 -4.89
CA PHE A 243 12.12 9.88 -5.48
C PHE A 243 12.01 9.82 -7.01
N VAL A 244 10.79 9.94 -7.55
CA VAL A 244 10.56 9.98 -9.00
C VAL A 244 11.17 11.24 -9.63
N LEU A 245 11.00 12.40 -8.98
CA LEU A 245 11.60 13.66 -9.44
C LEU A 245 13.13 13.58 -9.40
N LEU A 246 13.70 13.09 -8.30
CA LEU A 246 15.15 12.90 -8.15
C LEU A 246 15.71 11.98 -9.24
N ALA A 247 15.07 10.83 -9.47
CA ALA A 247 15.49 9.86 -10.48
C ALA A 247 15.48 10.41 -11.91
N ARG A 248 14.55 11.33 -12.21
CA ARG A 248 14.36 11.88 -13.57
C ARG A 248 15.13 13.17 -13.82
N ALA A 249 15.25 14.03 -12.81
CA ALA A 249 15.74 15.39 -12.97
C ALA A 249 17.21 15.51 -12.59
N VAL A 250 17.66 14.83 -11.52
CA VAL A 250 19.04 14.94 -11.05
C VAL A 250 19.98 14.17 -11.98
N PRO A 251 21.01 14.82 -12.57
CA PRO A 251 22.00 14.13 -13.37
C PRO A 251 22.78 13.13 -12.51
N THR A 252 22.73 11.85 -12.87
CA THR A 252 23.49 10.78 -12.23
C THR A 252 23.89 9.74 -13.27
N ARG A 253 25.12 9.22 -13.16
CA ARG A 253 25.65 8.11 -13.96
C ARG A 253 25.87 6.87 -13.11
N ARG A 254 26.12 7.03 -11.81
CA ARG A 254 26.42 5.94 -10.87
C ARG A 254 25.63 6.13 -9.57
N PRO A 255 24.28 6.03 -9.63
CA PRO A 255 23.47 6.13 -8.43
C PRO A 255 23.66 4.89 -7.56
N VAL A 256 23.79 5.12 -6.24
CA VAL A 256 23.91 4.08 -5.22
C VAL A 256 22.78 4.19 -4.22
N VAL A 257 22.17 3.06 -3.90
CA VAL A 257 21.14 2.94 -2.86
C VAL A 257 21.67 2.04 -1.75
N VAL A 258 21.70 2.55 -0.51
CA VAL A 258 22.16 1.81 0.67
C VAL A 258 21.06 0.87 1.17
N HIS A 259 21.29 -0.42 1.21
CA HIS A 259 20.30 -1.42 1.58
C HIS A 259 20.69 -2.17 2.86
N PRO A 260 19.75 -2.79 3.59
CA PRO A 260 18.31 -2.80 3.32
C PRO A 260 17.64 -1.48 3.65
N GLN A 261 16.90 -0.91 2.69
CA GLN A 261 16.07 0.27 2.92
C GLN A 261 14.74 0.20 2.16
N PHE A 262 13.90 1.23 2.29
CA PHE A 262 12.67 1.38 1.52
C PHE A 262 12.97 1.27 0.02
N THR A 263 12.16 0.52 -0.72
CA THR A 263 12.52 0.08 -2.08
C THR A 263 12.25 1.11 -3.17
N GLU A 264 11.43 2.12 -2.89
CA GLU A 264 11.01 3.15 -3.86
C GLU A 264 12.15 3.93 -4.51
N PRO A 265 13.23 4.35 -3.80
CA PRO A 265 14.32 5.09 -4.44
C PRO A 265 14.98 4.28 -5.56
N GLU A 266 15.26 2.99 -5.30
CA GLU A 266 15.82 2.12 -6.33
C GLU A 266 14.81 1.84 -7.44
N ALA A 267 13.54 1.62 -7.10
CA ALA A 267 12.50 1.40 -8.10
C ALA A 267 12.35 2.61 -9.04
N ALA A 268 12.37 3.83 -8.50
CA ALA A 268 12.29 5.07 -9.25
C ALA A 268 13.52 5.28 -10.15
N LEU A 269 14.73 5.06 -9.64
CA LEU A 269 15.97 5.15 -10.43
C LEU A 269 15.98 4.15 -11.59
N ARG A 270 15.62 2.89 -11.35
CA ARG A 270 15.50 1.88 -12.41
C ARG A 270 14.42 2.23 -13.42
N ALA A 271 13.29 2.76 -12.98
CA ALA A 271 12.21 3.20 -13.87
C ALA A 271 12.61 4.41 -14.74
N ALA A 272 13.55 5.23 -14.29
CA ALA A 272 14.18 6.29 -15.06
C ALA A 272 15.33 5.81 -15.98
N GLY A 273 15.65 4.51 -15.97
CA GLY A 273 16.64 3.91 -16.86
C GLY A 273 18.06 3.82 -16.27
N HIS A 274 18.24 4.09 -14.99
CA HIS A 274 19.56 4.03 -14.35
C HIS A 274 19.96 2.59 -13.96
N GLU A 275 21.25 2.30 -14.10
CA GLU A 275 21.88 1.14 -13.46
C GLU A 275 22.23 1.50 -12.01
N VAL A 276 21.56 0.87 -11.05
CA VAL A 276 21.65 1.23 -9.64
C VAL A 276 22.64 0.33 -8.91
N GLY A 277 23.71 0.92 -8.40
CA GLY A 277 24.63 0.28 -7.46
C GLY A 277 23.97 0.09 -6.09
N ARG A 278 24.35 -0.98 -5.39
CA ARG A 278 23.85 -1.28 -4.03
C ARG A 278 25.01 -1.40 -3.06
N VAL A 279 24.89 -0.74 -1.92
CA VAL A 279 25.73 -0.98 -0.75
C VAL A 279 24.86 -1.73 0.25
N VAL A 280 25.12 -3.01 0.49
CA VAL A 280 24.30 -3.86 1.36
C VAL A 280 24.93 -3.94 2.75
N LEU A 281 24.33 -3.24 3.71
CA LEU A 281 24.66 -3.27 5.13
C LEU A 281 24.35 -4.65 5.71
N ARG A 282 25.21 -5.08 6.63
CA ARG A 282 25.21 -6.45 7.14
C ARG A 282 24.62 -6.53 8.55
N PRO A 283 23.91 -7.63 8.88
CA PRO A 283 23.40 -7.84 10.23
C PRO A 283 24.54 -7.97 11.27
N GLU A 284 25.70 -8.49 10.89
CA GLU A 284 26.87 -8.64 11.77
C GLU A 284 27.39 -7.28 12.27
N ASP A 285 27.24 -6.24 11.46
CA ASP A 285 27.61 -4.86 11.79
C ASP A 285 26.45 -4.07 12.44
N GLY A 286 25.34 -4.75 12.74
CA GLY A 286 24.10 -4.15 13.23
C GLY A 286 23.42 -3.25 12.20
N PHE A 287 23.62 -3.52 10.91
CA PHE A 287 23.16 -2.69 9.78
C PHE A 287 23.60 -1.22 9.88
N ARG A 288 24.76 -0.96 10.50
CA ARG A 288 25.33 0.39 10.54
C ARG A 288 26.05 0.69 9.23
N LEU A 289 25.90 1.92 8.76
CA LEU A 289 26.61 2.41 7.59
C LEU A 289 28.08 2.66 7.95
N ASP A 290 28.97 2.05 7.17
CA ASP A 290 30.33 2.52 6.98
C ASP A 290 30.38 3.38 5.70
N PRO A 291 30.65 4.70 5.79
CA PRO A 291 30.73 5.57 4.62
C PRO A 291 31.79 5.15 3.60
N GLU A 292 32.86 4.47 4.04
CA GLU A 292 33.91 4.00 3.15
C GLU A 292 33.45 2.84 2.25
N ALA A 293 32.35 2.16 2.62
CA ALA A 293 31.74 1.14 1.78
C ALA A 293 30.99 1.73 0.57
N VAL A 294 30.74 3.04 0.55
CA VAL A 294 30.10 3.73 -0.57
C VAL A 294 31.14 4.10 -1.62
N PRO A 295 31.03 3.59 -2.86
CA PRO A 295 32.04 3.82 -3.89
C PRO A 295 32.34 5.31 -4.11
N GLN A 296 33.63 5.65 -4.24
CA GLN A 296 34.10 7.01 -4.46
C GLN A 296 33.69 7.59 -5.82
N GLU A 297 32.99 6.87 -6.65
CA GLU A 297 32.56 7.31 -7.97
C GLU A 297 31.05 7.47 -8.06
N ALA A 298 30.31 7.12 -7.00
CA ALA A 298 28.89 7.35 -6.90
C ALA A 298 28.60 8.86 -6.90
N ASP A 299 27.72 9.31 -7.79
CA ASP A 299 27.34 10.71 -7.97
C ASP A 299 25.93 11.01 -7.42
N LEU A 300 25.17 9.97 -7.07
CA LEU A 300 23.96 10.06 -6.27
C LEU A 300 23.97 8.94 -5.23
N VAL A 301 23.69 9.25 -3.96
CA VAL A 301 23.61 8.27 -2.88
C VAL A 301 22.28 8.46 -2.14
N VAL A 302 21.51 7.40 -1.99
CA VAL A 302 20.26 7.41 -1.19
C VAL A 302 20.38 6.56 0.05
N ILE A 303 20.00 7.10 1.20
CA ILE A 303 19.90 6.40 2.48
C ILE A 303 18.73 6.95 3.30
N GLY A 304 17.96 6.08 3.96
CA GLY A 304 16.94 6.50 4.92
C GLY A 304 17.52 6.73 6.31
N ASN A 305 16.94 7.64 7.10
CA ASN A 305 17.33 7.86 8.50
C ASN A 305 16.13 8.31 9.36
N PRO A 306 15.63 7.49 10.32
CA PRO A 306 15.99 6.09 10.55
C PRO A 306 15.72 5.19 9.34
N THR A 307 16.61 4.23 9.11
CA THR A 307 16.52 3.30 7.97
C THR A 307 15.32 2.36 8.13
N ASN A 308 14.36 2.38 7.20
CA ASN A 308 13.29 1.37 7.12
C ASN A 308 13.75 0.23 6.19
N PRO A 309 13.97 -1.01 6.67
CA PRO A 309 13.26 -1.61 7.80
C PRO A 309 14.04 -1.74 9.11
N THR A 310 15.34 -1.46 9.15
CA THR A 310 16.24 -1.80 10.28
C THR A 310 15.99 -0.99 11.55
N SER A 311 15.37 0.18 11.43
CA SER A 311 15.15 1.17 12.48
C SER A 311 16.44 1.83 13.00
N VAL A 312 17.57 1.58 12.33
CA VAL A 312 18.86 2.19 12.68
C VAL A 312 18.80 3.68 12.39
N LEU A 313 19.13 4.48 13.41
CA LEU A 313 19.41 5.90 13.26
C LEU A 313 20.93 6.09 13.15
N HIS A 314 21.38 6.44 11.96
CA HIS A 314 22.77 6.78 11.70
C HIS A 314 23.08 8.18 12.25
N PRO A 315 24.23 8.37 12.90
CA PRO A 315 24.66 9.69 13.32
C PRO A 315 24.81 10.64 12.13
N ALA A 316 24.43 11.91 12.29
CA ALA A 316 24.52 12.93 11.24
C ALA A 316 25.94 13.03 10.67
N GLY A 317 26.96 13.07 11.55
CA GLY A 317 28.36 13.10 11.14
C GLY A 317 28.85 11.84 10.39
N VAL A 318 28.11 10.73 10.40
CA VAL A 318 28.39 9.57 9.53
C VAL A 318 27.81 9.79 8.14
N LEU A 319 26.58 10.30 8.06
CA LEU A 319 25.92 10.60 6.80
C LEU A 319 26.63 11.74 6.05
N GLU A 320 27.09 12.76 6.77
CA GLU A 320 27.83 13.91 6.22
C GLU A 320 29.11 13.49 5.49
N ARG A 321 29.78 12.42 5.92
CA ARG A 321 30.97 11.90 5.21
C ARG A 321 30.66 11.35 3.82
N LEU A 322 29.40 11.08 3.51
CA LEU A 322 28.99 10.73 2.15
C LEU A 322 28.96 11.95 1.23
N ALA A 323 28.83 13.16 1.79
CA ALA A 323 28.69 14.40 1.03
C ALA A 323 30.04 14.86 0.45
N ARG A 324 29.99 15.40 -0.77
CA ARG A 324 31.16 15.94 -1.47
C ARG A 324 30.74 16.73 -2.72
N PRO A 325 31.61 17.58 -3.27
CA PRO A 325 31.33 18.28 -4.53
C PRO A 325 30.94 17.30 -5.66
N GLY A 326 29.87 17.63 -6.38
CA GLY A 326 29.38 16.85 -7.52
C GLY A 326 28.63 15.57 -7.18
N ARG A 327 28.36 15.30 -5.89
CA ARG A 327 27.48 14.21 -5.46
C ARG A 327 26.18 14.77 -4.87
N THR A 328 25.05 14.20 -5.26
CA THR A 328 23.78 14.39 -4.55
C THR A 328 23.65 13.35 -3.44
N LEU A 329 23.55 13.80 -2.19
CA LEU A 329 23.28 12.95 -1.03
C LEU A 329 21.81 13.09 -0.64
N VAL A 330 21.02 12.05 -0.90
CA VAL A 330 19.60 11.98 -0.55
C VAL A 330 19.45 11.26 0.79
N VAL A 331 18.93 11.97 1.80
CA VAL A 331 18.61 11.41 3.11
C VAL A 331 17.09 11.39 3.30
N ASP A 332 16.52 10.19 3.33
CA ASP A 332 15.08 10.00 3.56
C ASP A 332 14.76 9.99 5.06
N GLU A 333 14.27 11.12 5.55
CA GLU A 333 13.84 11.35 6.92
C GLU A 333 12.33 11.17 7.13
N ALA A 334 11.66 10.34 6.31
CA ALA A 334 10.22 10.10 6.42
C ALA A 334 9.74 9.59 7.80
N PHE A 335 10.65 9.10 8.66
CA PHE A 335 10.35 8.65 10.02
C PHE A 335 11.00 9.49 11.13
N MET A 336 11.69 10.58 10.78
CA MET A 336 12.43 11.39 11.76
C MET A 336 11.51 12.05 12.80
N ASP A 337 10.28 12.43 12.41
CA ASP A 337 9.24 12.93 13.34
C ASP A 337 8.92 11.95 14.49
N ALA A 338 9.25 10.66 14.36
CA ALA A 338 9.01 9.64 15.40
C ALA A 338 10.24 9.40 16.29
N VAL A 339 11.31 10.17 16.09
CA VAL A 339 12.53 10.15 16.91
C VAL A 339 12.45 11.32 17.89
N PRO A 340 12.51 11.07 19.22
CA PRO A 340 12.52 12.15 20.21
C PRO A 340 13.58 13.22 19.90
N GLY A 341 13.13 14.48 19.87
CA GLY A 341 13.96 15.64 19.55
C GLY A 341 14.51 15.69 18.13
N GLU A 342 14.03 14.83 17.21
CA GLU A 342 14.56 14.68 15.85
C GLU A 342 16.10 14.58 15.81
N ARG A 343 16.68 13.88 16.80
CA ARG A 343 18.14 13.74 16.90
C ARG A 343 18.73 13.14 15.62
N GLU A 344 19.91 13.61 15.26
CA GLU A 344 20.62 13.24 14.01
C GLU A 344 19.93 13.66 12.71
N ALA A 345 18.88 14.51 12.79
CA ALA A 345 18.30 15.09 11.59
C ALA A 345 19.26 16.05 10.89
N LEU A 346 19.20 16.03 9.57
CA LEU A 346 19.89 16.91 8.65
C LEU A 346 18.93 17.96 8.05
N CYS A 347 17.63 17.87 8.33
CA CYS A 347 16.68 18.91 7.94
C CYS A 347 17.11 20.28 8.51
N GLY A 348 17.26 21.28 7.64
CA GLY A 348 17.76 22.61 8.02
C GLY A 348 19.27 22.82 7.84
N ARG A 349 20.07 21.76 7.62
CA ARG A 349 21.51 21.90 7.34
C ARG A 349 21.73 22.45 5.94
N THR A 350 22.61 23.44 5.83
CA THR A 350 22.98 24.09 4.56
C THR A 350 24.48 24.03 4.27
N ASP A 351 25.26 23.51 5.20
CA ASP A 351 26.71 23.35 5.14
C ASP A 351 27.16 22.00 4.53
N VAL A 352 26.23 21.08 4.31
CA VAL A 352 26.48 19.74 3.76
C VAL A 352 26.32 19.76 2.23
N PRO A 353 27.40 19.60 1.43
CA PRO A 353 27.34 19.76 -0.01
C PRO A 353 26.42 18.72 -0.69
N GLY A 354 25.52 19.19 -1.56
CA GLY A 354 24.65 18.32 -2.35
C GLY A 354 23.58 17.58 -1.54
N LEU A 355 23.34 18.01 -0.29
CA LEU A 355 22.34 17.42 0.58
C LEU A 355 20.92 17.67 0.04
N VAL A 356 20.14 16.59 0.02
CA VAL A 356 18.71 16.58 -0.24
C VAL A 356 18.05 15.80 0.89
N VAL A 357 17.22 16.45 1.69
CA VAL A 357 16.46 15.79 2.76
C VAL A 357 15.02 15.60 2.32
N LEU A 358 14.48 14.41 2.50
CA LEU A 358 13.07 14.11 2.25
C LEU A 358 12.32 13.96 3.56
N ARG A 359 11.16 14.60 3.66
CA ARG A 359 10.27 14.47 4.83
C ARG A 359 8.88 14.03 4.39
N SER A 360 8.20 13.31 5.28
CA SER A 360 6.84 12.83 5.02
C SER A 360 5.91 13.17 6.18
N LEU A 361 4.74 13.73 5.87
CA LEU A 361 3.68 13.93 6.85
C LEU A 361 2.73 12.72 6.92
N THR A 362 2.98 11.68 6.13
CA THR A 362 2.04 10.57 5.95
C THR A 362 1.99 9.61 7.14
N LYS A 363 3.07 9.49 7.90
CA LYS A 363 3.25 8.45 8.93
C LYS A 363 2.78 8.96 10.29
N THR A 364 3.38 10.06 10.74
CA THR A 364 3.10 10.70 12.03
C THR A 364 1.66 11.20 12.12
N TRP A 365 1.14 11.78 11.05
CA TRP A 365 -0.18 12.43 11.03
C TRP A 365 -1.30 11.59 10.42
N GLY A 366 -1.03 10.35 10.00
CA GLY A 366 -2.06 9.49 9.40
C GLY A 366 -2.50 9.90 8.00
N LEU A 367 -1.72 10.72 7.30
CA LEU A 367 -2.07 11.30 6.00
C LEU A 367 -1.65 10.42 4.81
N ALA A 368 -1.54 9.10 5.01
CA ALA A 368 -1.10 8.18 3.98
C ALA A 368 -2.06 8.11 2.78
N GLY A 369 -3.34 8.37 2.94
CA GLY A 369 -4.29 8.50 1.82
C GLY A 369 -4.23 9.86 1.11
N LEU A 370 -3.84 10.92 1.81
CA LEU A 370 -3.82 12.29 1.30
C LEU A 370 -2.58 12.60 0.45
N ARG A 371 -1.48 11.87 0.69
CA ARG A 371 -0.22 11.96 -0.05
C ARG A 371 0.44 13.34 0.05
N ILE A 372 1.20 13.56 1.11
CA ILE A 372 1.91 14.83 1.32
C ILE A 372 3.31 14.61 1.91
N GLY A 373 4.29 15.29 1.33
CA GLY A 373 5.69 15.31 1.75
C GLY A 373 6.39 16.54 1.21
N TYR A 374 7.68 16.66 1.49
CA TYR A 374 8.48 17.78 0.99
C TYR A 374 9.96 17.42 0.90
N VAL A 375 10.66 18.14 0.03
CA VAL A 375 12.11 18.12 -0.15
C VAL A 375 12.69 19.40 0.46
N LEU A 376 13.79 19.26 1.17
CA LEU A 376 14.66 20.35 1.58
C LEU A 376 16.01 20.19 0.89
N ALA A 377 16.41 21.15 0.06
CA ALA A 377 17.65 21.07 -0.72
C ALA A 377 18.17 22.46 -1.11
N ASP A 378 19.33 22.52 -1.74
CA ASP A 378 19.81 23.76 -2.36
C ASP A 378 18.81 24.32 -3.40
N PRO A 379 18.70 25.65 -3.55
CA PRO A 379 17.71 26.26 -4.44
C PRO A 379 17.85 25.80 -5.90
N SER A 380 19.08 25.54 -6.36
CA SER A 380 19.33 25.00 -7.71
C SER A 380 18.78 23.59 -7.89
N THR A 381 18.91 22.73 -6.87
CA THR A 381 18.31 21.38 -6.87
C THR A 381 16.79 21.47 -6.80
N VAL A 382 16.24 22.36 -5.97
CA VAL A 382 14.78 22.59 -5.92
C VAL A 382 14.23 23.05 -7.27
N ALA A 383 14.89 24.01 -7.93
CA ALA A 383 14.48 24.50 -9.24
C ALA A 383 14.49 23.38 -10.31
N LEU A 384 15.53 22.54 -10.31
CA LEU A 384 15.64 21.38 -11.20
C LEU A 384 14.48 20.39 -10.99
N LEU A 385 14.13 20.10 -9.72
CA LEU A 385 13.02 19.21 -9.40
C LEU A 385 11.67 19.83 -9.75
N GLN A 386 11.50 21.14 -9.55
CA GLN A 386 10.29 21.89 -9.91
C GLN A 386 10.05 21.87 -11.42
N GLU A 387 11.09 22.02 -12.24
CA GLU A 387 10.97 21.95 -13.70
C GLU A 387 10.47 20.58 -14.18
N ALA A 388 10.85 19.51 -13.48
CA ALA A 388 10.39 18.15 -13.75
C ALA A 388 9.04 17.80 -13.10
N GLN A 389 8.52 18.65 -12.20
CA GLN A 389 7.30 18.38 -11.45
C GLN A 389 6.07 18.80 -12.25
N PRO A 390 4.99 17.99 -12.27
CA PRO A 390 3.72 18.41 -12.88
C PRO A 390 3.19 19.71 -12.26
N LEU A 391 2.48 20.50 -13.05
CA LEU A 391 1.77 21.67 -12.53
C LEU A 391 0.71 21.23 -11.51
N TRP A 392 0.59 22.00 -10.42
CA TRP A 392 -0.34 21.74 -9.30
C TRP A 392 -0.23 20.31 -8.73
N PRO A 393 0.98 19.88 -8.33
CA PRO A 393 1.25 18.49 -7.95
C PRO A 393 0.61 18.11 -6.61
N VAL A 394 0.37 19.11 -5.75
CA VAL A 394 -0.18 18.94 -4.40
C VAL A 394 -1.55 19.57 -4.32
N SER A 395 -2.55 18.77 -3.94
CA SER A 395 -3.95 19.19 -3.83
C SER A 395 -4.17 20.20 -2.70
N SER A 396 -5.20 21.05 -2.81
CA SER A 396 -5.56 22.04 -1.76
C SER A 396 -5.72 21.42 -0.36
N PRO A 397 -6.35 20.24 -0.18
CA PRO A 397 -6.43 19.60 1.14
C PRO A 397 -5.07 19.11 1.67
N ALA A 398 -4.18 18.68 0.78
CA ALA A 398 -2.82 18.30 1.16
C ALA A 398 -1.97 19.51 1.58
N LEU A 399 -2.14 20.66 0.90
CA LEU A 399 -1.50 21.92 1.27
C LEU A 399 -2.00 22.45 2.63
N ALA A 400 -3.31 22.44 2.85
CA ALA A 400 -3.90 22.83 4.13
C ALA A 400 -3.40 21.93 5.28
N ALA A 401 -3.26 20.62 5.03
CA ALA A 401 -2.67 19.70 6.00
C ALA A 401 -1.18 20.01 6.25
N ALA A 402 -0.41 20.30 5.20
CA ALA A 402 1.01 20.63 5.32
C ALA A 402 1.20 21.86 6.21
N GLU A 403 0.48 22.95 5.94
CA GLU A 403 0.51 24.16 6.75
C GLU A 403 0.14 23.89 8.21
N ALA A 404 -0.98 23.21 8.44
CA ALA A 404 -1.47 22.95 9.78
C ALA A 404 -0.51 22.05 10.60
N CYS A 405 0.20 21.13 9.94
CA CYS A 405 1.22 20.28 10.59
C CYS A 405 2.51 21.03 10.98
N MET A 406 2.72 22.26 10.48
CA MET A 406 3.87 23.10 10.84
C MET A 406 3.54 24.07 11.98
N GLU A 407 2.28 24.18 12.39
CA GLU A 407 1.88 25.07 13.49
C GLU A 407 2.56 24.66 14.81
N PRO A 408 2.91 25.61 15.70
CA PRO A 408 3.59 25.30 16.96
C PRO A 408 2.89 24.21 17.80
N ARG A 409 1.55 24.24 17.86
CA ARG A 409 0.77 23.21 18.56
C ARG A 409 0.93 21.81 17.96
N ALA A 410 1.03 21.73 16.63
CA ALA A 410 1.20 20.47 15.92
C ALA A 410 2.60 19.92 16.14
N LEU A 411 3.62 20.79 16.17
CA LEU A 411 5.00 20.39 16.47
C LEU A 411 5.13 19.83 17.90
N VAL A 412 4.48 20.45 18.89
CA VAL A 412 4.42 19.91 20.26
C VAL A 412 3.72 18.54 20.27
N GLU A 413 2.57 18.39 19.62
CA GLU A 413 1.88 17.09 19.55
C GLU A 413 2.73 16.00 18.87
N ALA A 414 3.49 16.36 17.82
CA ALA A 414 4.41 15.46 17.15
C ALA A 414 5.56 15.02 18.08
N ALA A 415 6.15 15.96 18.83
CA ALA A 415 7.19 15.68 19.82
C ALA A 415 6.67 14.73 20.92
N ASP A 416 5.52 15.02 21.51
CA ASP A 416 4.89 14.14 22.50
C ASP A 416 4.59 12.75 21.92
N ALA A 417 4.23 12.66 20.64
CA ALA A 417 4.01 11.39 19.98
C ALA A 417 5.31 10.61 19.76
N ALA A 418 6.43 11.28 19.47
CA ALA A 418 7.74 10.66 19.36
C ALA A 418 8.17 10.06 20.71
N ASP A 419 7.95 10.78 21.81
CA ASP A 419 8.24 10.29 23.17
C ASP A 419 7.37 9.07 23.53
N ARG A 420 6.07 9.12 23.23
CA ARG A 420 5.18 7.96 23.41
C ARG A 420 5.63 6.75 22.60
N VAL A 421 5.98 6.94 21.32
CA VAL A 421 6.49 5.86 20.46
C VAL A 421 7.79 5.28 21.02
N ALA A 422 8.67 6.09 21.62
CA ALA A 422 9.88 5.60 22.26
C ALA A 422 9.58 4.70 23.47
N VAL A 423 8.60 5.07 24.31
CA VAL A 423 8.13 4.25 25.43
C VAL A 423 7.49 2.95 24.96
N ASP A 424 6.58 3.03 23.98
CA ASP A 424 5.91 1.85 23.39
C ASP A 424 6.92 0.91 22.72
N ARG A 425 7.94 1.47 22.05
CA ARG A 425 9.03 0.69 21.45
C ARG A 425 9.84 -0.02 22.52
N ALA A 426 10.19 0.64 23.61
CA ALA A 426 10.88 0.00 24.72
C ALA A 426 10.07 -1.15 25.32
N HIS A 427 8.75 -0.99 25.45
CA HIS A 427 7.85 -2.06 25.90
C HIS A 427 7.82 -3.25 24.93
N LEU A 428 7.74 -2.99 23.62
CA LEU A 428 7.83 -4.04 22.59
C LEU A 428 9.17 -4.77 22.64
N LEU A 429 10.29 -4.04 22.73
CA LEU A 429 11.63 -4.63 22.79
C LEU A 429 11.80 -5.52 24.03
N ALA A 430 11.37 -5.04 25.21
CA ALA A 430 11.42 -5.82 26.44
C ALA A 430 10.59 -7.11 26.32
N GLY A 431 9.39 -7.04 25.75
CA GLY A 431 8.57 -8.23 25.53
C GLY A 431 9.14 -9.21 24.50
N LEU A 432 9.79 -8.70 23.45
CA LEU A 432 10.47 -9.55 22.45
C LEU A 432 11.72 -10.25 23.01
N ALA A 433 12.39 -9.64 23.99
CA ALA A 433 13.59 -10.21 24.62
C ALA A 433 13.30 -11.50 25.43
N GLU A 434 12.04 -11.74 25.79
CA GLU A 434 11.60 -12.98 26.47
C GLU A 434 11.58 -14.20 25.54
N PHE A 435 11.71 -14.02 24.22
CA PHE A 435 11.72 -15.09 23.22
C PHE A 435 13.13 -15.38 22.74
N ALA A 436 13.71 -16.52 23.16
CA ALA A 436 15.07 -16.91 22.79
C ALA A 436 15.27 -17.09 21.26
N GLU A 437 14.19 -17.42 20.55
CA GLU A 437 14.17 -17.62 19.09
C GLU A 437 14.16 -16.32 18.29
N VAL A 438 13.88 -15.18 18.96
CA VAL A 438 13.74 -13.87 18.31
C VAL A 438 14.99 -13.03 18.56
N ARG A 439 15.60 -12.55 17.48
CA ARG A 439 16.73 -11.62 17.54
C ARG A 439 16.29 -10.27 17.01
N VAL A 440 16.38 -9.23 17.82
CA VAL A 440 16.00 -7.87 17.44
C VAL A 440 17.23 -7.10 16.94
N VAL A 441 17.05 -6.25 15.94
CA VAL A 441 18.08 -5.28 15.52
C VAL A 441 18.03 -4.08 16.46
N GLU A 442 19.15 -3.81 17.12
CA GLU A 442 19.28 -2.75 18.11
C GLU A 442 20.56 -1.91 17.90
N PRO A 443 20.52 -0.60 18.26
CA PRO A 443 19.37 0.13 18.81
C PRO A 443 18.37 0.52 17.72
N ALA A 444 17.07 0.37 18.02
CA ALA A 444 15.98 0.81 17.16
C ALA A 444 15.50 2.22 17.56
N ALA A 445 15.30 3.11 16.58
CA ALA A 445 14.94 4.51 16.80
C ALA A 445 13.62 4.93 16.14
N GLY A 446 13.21 4.26 15.06
CA GLY A 446 11.96 4.55 14.35
C GLY A 446 10.71 3.98 15.02
N PRO A 447 9.52 4.16 14.41
CA PRO A 447 8.24 3.63 14.89
C PRO A 447 8.02 2.16 14.50
N PHE A 448 9.10 1.40 14.40
CA PHE A 448 9.12 -0.02 14.02
C PHE A 448 10.40 -0.68 14.51
N VAL A 449 10.41 -2.01 14.55
CA VAL A 449 11.57 -2.85 14.87
C VAL A 449 11.75 -3.92 13.79
N LEU A 450 13.00 -4.31 13.55
CA LEU A 450 13.34 -5.42 12.68
C LEU A 450 13.72 -6.62 13.53
N VAL A 451 13.06 -7.75 13.30
CA VAL A 451 13.33 -9.00 14.02
C VAL A 451 13.75 -10.09 13.05
N ARG A 452 14.63 -10.97 13.52
CA ARG A 452 15.05 -12.20 12.86
C ARG A 452 14.61 -13.38 13.69
N LEU A 453 14.05 -14.38 13.03
CA LEU A 453 13.68 -15.66 13.64
C LEU A 453 13.69 -16.76 12.59
N GLU A 454 13.97 -17.99 13.02
CA GLU A 454 13.84 -19.13 12.10
C GLU A 454 12.38 -19.29 11.65
N ARG A 455 12.19 -19.70 10.38
CA ARG A 455 10.85 -19.97 9.82
C ARG A 455 9.88 -18.79 9.97
N ALA A 456 10.40 -17.57 9.85
CA ALA A 456 9.60 -16.35 10.08
C ALA A 456 8.41 -16.22 9.11
N ASP A 457 8.46 -16.86 7.95
CA ASP A 457 7.33 -16.94 7.02
C ASP A 457 6.18 -17.79 7.58
N GLU A 458 6.46 -18.95 8.19
CA GLU A 458 5.47 -19.76 8.87
C GLU A 458 4.90 -19.05 10.12
N VAL A 459 5.77 -18.42 10.91
CA VAL A 459 5.35 -17.62 12.06
C VAL A 459 4.44 -16.48 11.63
N ARG A 460 4.79 -15.77 10.53
CA ARG A 460 3.94 -14.71 9.97
C ARG A 460 2.56 -15.22 9.55
N GLU A 461 2.47 -16.35 8.84
CA GLU A 461 1.17 -16.90 8.43
C GLU A 461 0.32 -17.32 9.63
N ARG A 462 0.94 -17.82 10.69
CA ARG A 462 0.23 -18.10 11.95
C ARG A 462 -0.22 -16.85 12.66
N LEU A 463 0.65 -15.84 12.79
CA LEU A 463 0.28 -14.52 13.30
C LEU A 463 -0.91 -13.94 12.53
N ARG A 464 -0.94 -14.11 11.19
CA ARG A 464 -2.06 -13.72 10.34
C ARG A 464 -3.35 -14.45 10.72
N SER A 465 -3.29 -15.77 10.96
CA SER A 465 -4.44 -16.54 11.45
C SER A 465 -4.90 -16.13 12.86
N LEU A 466 -3.99 -15.59 13.66
CA LEU A 466 -4.24 -15.04 15.00
C LEU A 466 -4.62 -13.55 14.98
N GLY A 467 -4.85 -12.97 13.80
CA GLY A 467 -5.34 -11.60 13.66
C GLY A 467 -4.27 -10.51 13.55
N PHE A 468 -3.01 -10.84 13.28
CA PHE A 468 -1.91 -9.88 13.18
C PHE A 468 -1.24 -9.90 11.80
N ALA A 469 -1.05 -8.73 11.20
CA ALA A 469 -0.27 -8.56 9.98
C ALA A 469 1.14 -8.05 10.32
N ALA A 470 2.19 -8.73 9.84
CA ALA A 470 3.57 -8.30 9.98
C ALA A 470 4.22 -8.10 8.60
N ARG A 471 5.17 -7.17 8.50
CA ARG A 471 5.83 -6.87 7.22
C ARG A 471 6.94 -7.87 6.95
N ARG A 472 6.92 -8.48 5.77
CA ARG A 472 7.95 -9.39 5.29
C ARG A 472 9.30 -8.70 5.01
N GLY A 473 10.39 -9.26 5.54
CA GLY A 473 11.74 -8.79 5.33
C GLY A 473 12.32 -9.09 3.95
N ASP A 474 11.98 -10.24 3.34
CA ASP A 474 12.50 -10.69 2.03
C ASP A 474 12.13 -9.80 0.82
N THR A 475 11.39 -8.74 1.09
CA THR A 475 11.01 -7.72 0.09
C THR A 475 11.94 -6.51 0.11
N PHE A 476 12.86 -6.43 1.07
CA PHE A 476 13.92 -5.44 1.13
C PHE A 476 15.24 -6.09 0.66
N PRO A 477 15.96 -5.51 -0.33
CA PRO A 477 17.25 -6.02 -0.73
C PRO A 477 18.23 -6.17 0.45
N GLY A 478 18.92 -7.30 0.54
CA GLY A 478 19.82 -7.61 1.66
C GLY A 478 19.17 -8.35 2.84
N LEU A 479 17.84 -8.50 2.85
CA LEU A 479 17.13 -9.31 3.84
C LEU A 479 16.54 -10.58 3.21
N GLY A 480 16.53 -11.65 4.00
CA GLY A 480 15.91 -12.94 3.66
C GLY A 480 14.52 -13.14 4.30
N ARG A 481 14.00 -14.37 4.16
CA ARG A 481 12.66 -14.78 4.64
C ARG A 481 12.57 -14.90 6.16
N GLU A 482 13.71 -14.99 6.83
CA GLU A 482 13.86 -15.05 8.28
C GLU A 482 13.64 -13.70 8.98
N TRP A 483 13.41 -12.62 8.22
CA TRP A 483 13.25 -11.27 8.74
C TRP A 483 11.79 -10.81 8.69
N LEU A 484 11.32 -10.18 9.77
CA LEU A 484 10.04 -9.48 9.84
C LEU A 484 10.24 -8.07 10.39
N ARG A 485 9.55 -7.09 9.82
CA ARG A 485 9.44 -5.75 10.39
C ARG A 485 8.09 -5.62 11.10
N LEU A 486 8.12 -5.13 12.32
CA LEU A 486 6.96 -4.94 13.17
C LEU A 486 6.80 -3.45 13.47
N ALA A 487 5.64 -2.88 13.17
CA ALA A 487 5.34 -1.52 13.62
C ALA A 487 5.18 -1.47 15.14
N VAL A 488 5.62 -0.39 15.76
CA VAL A 488 5.40 -0.13 17.19
C VAL A 488 3.95 0.28 17.39
N ARG A 489 3.32 -0.26 18.44
CA ARG A 489 1.94 0.01 18.84
C ARG A 489 1.85 0.21 20.35
N ASP A 490 0.71 0.72 20.79
CA ASP A 490 0.39 0.90 22.20
C ASP A 490 0.59 -0.40 23.00
N ARG A 491 0.82 -0.25 24.30
CA ARG A 491 1.06 -1.35 25.23
C ARG A 491 0.00 -2.47 25.17
N ALA A 492 -1.28 -2.15 25.03
CA ALA A 492 -2.34 -3.16 25.01
C ALA A 492 -2.27 -3.99 23.73
N THR A 493 -2.10 -3.34 22.58
CA THR A 493 -1.89 -4.00 21.29
C THR A 493 -0.62 -4.85 21.29
N THR A 494 0.48 -4.31 21.82
CA THR A 494 1.76 -5.02 21.94
C THR A 494 1.63 -6.27 22.82
N ASN A 495 0.94 -6.19 23.97
CA ASN A 495 0.71 -7.36 24.83
C ASN A 495 -0.06 -8.48 24.12
N ARG A 496 -1.13 -8.13 23.38
CA ARG A 496 -1.87 -9.12 22.57
C ARG A 496 -1.00 -9.72 21.48
N PHE A 497 -0.16 -8.90 20.83
CA PHE A 497 0.78 -9.38 19.82
C PHE A 497 1.79 -10.38 20.41
N LEU A 498 2.38 -10.08 21.57
CA LEU A 498 3.36 -10.97 22.22
C LEU A 498 2.72 -12.32 22.61
N GLN A 499 1.46 -12.33 23.07
CA GLN A 499 0.71 -13.56 23.30
C GLN A 499 0.48 -14.35 22.00
N ALA A 500 0.13 -13.67 20.91
CA ALA A 500 -0.03 -14.30 19.60
C ALA A 500 1.30 -14.84 19.05
N LEU A 501 2.41 -14.16 19.31
CA LEU A 501 3.75 -14.59 18.94
C LEU A 501 4.14 -15.88 19.67
N ASP A 502 3.91 -15.96 20.98
CA ASP A 502 4.12 -17.17 21.77
C ASP A 502 3.35 -18.37 21.21
N LEU A 503 2.05 -18.21 20.95
CA LEU A 503 1.23 -19.24 20.32
C LEU A 503 1.73 -19.63 18.92
N ALA A 504 2.17 -18.66 18.11
CA ALA A 504 2.67 -18.91 16.78
C ALA A 504 3.98 -19.73 16.78
N LEU A 505 4.84 -19.51 17.79
CA LEU A 505 6.09 -20.22 18.00
C LEU A 505 5.87 -21.65 18.55
N GLN A 506 5.00 -21.82 19.55
CA GLN A 506 4.73 -23.13 20.19
C GLN A 506 4.26 -24.22 19.23
N GLY A 507 3.50 -23.86 18.19
CA GLY A 507 3.00 -24.85 17.23
C GLY A 507 4.05 -25.36 16.24
N LEU A 508 5.29 -24.85 16.25
CA LEU A 508 6.32 -25.25 15.29
C LEU A 508 6.91 -26.59 15.72
N PRO A 509 6.88 -27.65 14.88
CA PRO A 509 7.53 -28.91 15.23
C PRO A 509 9.02 -28.66 15.46
N ARG A 510 9.54 -29.16 16.60
CA ARG A 510 10.97 -29.11 16.92
C ARG A 510 11.74 -29.82 15.80
N ARG A 511 12.80 -29.19 15.29
CA ARG A 511 13.71 -29.88 14.36
C ARG A 511 14.27 -31.13 15.04
N PRO A 512 14.37 -32.28 14.36
CA PRO A 512 15.22 -33.35 14.85
C PRO A 512 16.64 -32.78 14.99
N ALA A 513 17.27 -33.02 16.14
CA ALA A 513 18.67 -32.65 16.34
C ALA A 513 19.50 -33.33 15.24
N GLY A 514 20.12 -32.51 14.39
CA GLY A 514 21.01 -32.96 13.31
C GLY A 514 22.40 -33.29 13.82
#